data_AF-A0A1L3NAT6-F1
#
_entry.id   AF-A0A1L3NAT6-F1
#
_cell.length_a   1.000
_cell.length_b   1.000
_cell.length_c   1.000
_cell.angle_alpha   90.00
_cell.angle_beta   90.00
_cell.angle_gamma   90.00
#
_symmetry.space_group_name_H-M   'P 1'
#
loop_
_entity.id
_entity.type
_entity.pdbx_description
1 polymer ?
#
loop_
_entity_poly.entity_id
_entity_poly.type
_entity_poly.pdbx_seq_one_letter_code
_entity_poly.pdbx_strand_id
1 'polypeptide(L)'
;MSQGLQLVVGTNYGANLFKRVKKCTNTFILGSTVLALAFWIPIELFPRQVLSLMITDTSVANEGISNFRMIYSSFPVLGAYINFKII
;
A
#
# COMPACT_ATOMS: atom_id res chain seq x y z
N MET A 1 -1.14 6.63 -4.18
CA MET A 1 -0.05 6.85 -5.15
C MET A 1 -0.50 6.87 -6.62
N SER A 2 -1.76 6.61 -6.97
CA SER A 2 -2.22 6.58 -8.36
C SER A 2 -2.19 7.92 -9.10
N GLN A 3 -2.40 9.04 -8.41
CA GLN A 3 -2.50 10.36 -9.05
C GLN A 3 -1.21 10.81 -9.74
N GLY A 4 -0.04 10.50 -9.17
CA GLY A 4 1.25 10.82 -9.79
C GLY A 4 1.55 9.97 -11.04
N LEU A 5 1.22 8.67 -10.99
CA LEU A 5 1.42 7.76 -12.12
C LEU A 5 0.53 8.12 -13.31
N GLN A 6 -0.71 8.57 -13.06
CA GLN A 6 -1.67 8.93 -14.10
C GLN A 6 -1.14 10.04 -15.02
N LEU A 7 -0.46 11.06 -14.49
CA LEU A 7 0.12 12.14 -15.30
C LEU A 7 1.28 11.63 -16.19
N VAL A 8 2.16 10.81 -15.62
CA VAL A 8 3.32 10.24 -16.34
C VAL A 8 2.88 9.26 -17.42
N VAL A 9 1.90 8.41 -17.12
CA VAL A 9 1.33 7.48 -18.09
C VAL A 9 0.54 8.24 -19.17
N GLY A 10 -0.29 9.21 -18.80
CA GLY A 10 -1.11 9.99 -19.73
C GLY A 10 -0.28 10.76 -20.76
N THR A 11 0.80 11.41 -20.32
CA THR A 11 1.72 12.15 -21.21
C THR A 11 2.48 11.21 -22.16
N ASN A 12 3.01 10.07 -21.67
CA ASN A 12 3.70 9.10 -22.52
C ASN A 12 2.74 8.38 -23.49
N TYR A 13 1.51 8.10 -23.06
CA TYR A 13 0.49 7.48 -23.90
C TYR A 13 0.06 8.43 -25.03
N GLY A 14 -0.19 9.71 -24.74
CA GLY A 14 -0.51 10.72 -25.75
C GLY A 14 0.61 10.95 -26.78
N ALA A 15 1.87 10.71 -26.39
CA ALA A 15 3.02 10.76 -27.29
C ALA A 15 3.30 9.44 -28.04
N ASN A 16 2.41 8.43 -27.94
CA ASN A 16 2.58 7.08 -28.49
C ASN A 16 3.83 6.31 -27.98
N LEU A 17 4.36 6.70 -26.82
CA LEU A 17 5.55 6.08 -26.21
C LEU A 17 5.17 4.89 -25.32
N PHE A 18 4.50 3.88 -25.89
CA PHE A 18 3.95 2.74 -25.14
C PHE A 18 5.00 1.94 -24.37
N LYS A 19 6.24 1.84 -24.88
CA LYS A 19 7.35 1.21 -24.15
C LYS A 19 7.64 1.92 -22.83
N ARG A 20 7.57 3.26 -22.81
CA ARG A 20 7.79 4.06 -21.59
C ARG A 20 6.62 3.94 -20.63
N VAL A 21 5.38 3.87 -21.14
CA VAL A 21 4.19 3.59 -20.32
C VAL A 21 4.38 2.31 -19.51
N LYS A 22 4.72 1.18 -20.16
CA LYS A 22 4.93 -0.11 -19.47
C LYS A 22 6.08 -0.04 -18.45
N LYS A 23 7.19 0.61 -18.81
CA LYS A 23 8.34 0.77 -17.90
C LYS A 23 7.99 1.60 -16.66
N CYS A 24 7.32 2.74 -16.84
CA CYS A 24 6.91 3.62 -15.76
C CYS A 24 5.93 2.90 -14.82
N THR A 25 4.91 2.23 -15.37
CA THR A 25 3.94 1.46 -14.60
C THR A 25 4.60 0.37 -13.75
N ASN A 26 5.48 -0.46 -14.35
CA ASN A 26 6.17 -1.52 -13.60
C ASN A 26 7.09 -0.98 -12.50
N THR A 27 7.82 0.11 -12.79
CA THR A 27 8.69 0.75 -11.79
C THR A 27 7.87 1.29 -10.61
N PHE A 28 6.70 1.85 -10.91
CA PHE A 28 5.79 2.38 -9.88
C PHE A 28 5.15 1.29 -9.04
N ILE A 29 4.72 0.18 -9.66
CA ILE A 29 4.19 -1.00 -8.97
C ILE A 29 5.23 -1.57 -8.00
N LEU A 30 6.48 -1.73 -8.45
CA LEU A 30 7.54 -2.25 -7.59
C LEU A 30 7.81 -1.30 -6.41
N GLY A 31 7.97 -0.01 -6.69
CA GLY A 31 8.25 1.00 -5.66
C GLY A 31 7.11 1.12 -4.64
N SER A 32 5.85 1.13 -5.10
CA SER A 32 4.69 1.20 -4.21
C SER A 32 4.51 -0.06 -3.37
N THR A 33 4.78 -1.24 -3.94
CA THR A 33 4.71 -2.52 -3.22
C THR A 33 5.76 -2.59 -2.13
N VAL A 34 7.02 -2.22 -2.43
CA VAL A 34 8.10 -2.19 -1.44
C VAL A 34 7.78 -1.20 -0.31
N LEU A 35 7.33 0.01 -0.66
CA LEU A 35 6.97 1.02 0.33
C LEU A 35 5.79 0.57 1.20
N ALA A 36 4.76 -0.03 0.61
CA ALA A 36 3.60 -0.55 1.33
C ALA A 36 4.01 -1.64 2.33
N LEU A 37 4.85 -2.59 1.91
CA LEU A 37 5.36 -3.64 2.80
C LEU A 37 6.22 -3.06 3.93
N ALA A 38 7.03 -2.05 3.65
CA ALA A 38 7.87 -1.40 4.66
C ALA A 38 7.06 -0.76 5.80
N PHE A 39 5.86 -0.24 5.52
CA PHE A 39 4.96 0.28 6.55
C PHE A 39 4.05 -0.79 7.15
N TRP A 40 3.58 -1.74 6.34
CA TRP A 40 2.67 -2.78 6.79
C TRP A 40 3.32 -3.76 7.78
N ILE A 41 4.56 -4.19 7.52
CA ILE A 41 5.26 -5.18 8.36
C ILE A 41 5.40 -4.69 9.82
N PRO A 42 5.90 -3.47 10.10
CA PRO A 42 5.96 -2.96 11.48
C PRO A 42 4.59 -2.84 12.16
N ILE A 43 3.56 -2.46 11.40
CA ILE A 43 2.20 -2.31 11.92
C ILE A 43 1.63 -3.66 12.39
N GLU A 44 1.86 -4.72 11.61
CA GLU A 44 1.40 -6.07 11.96
C GLU A 44 2.24 -6.73 13.06
N LEU A 45 3.54 -6.42 13.14
CA LEU A 45 4.45 -6.93 14.17
C LEU A 45 4.25 -6.23 15.53
N PHE A 46 3.92 -4.94 15.53
CA PHE A 46 3.81 -4.12 16.74
C PHE A 46 2.45 -3.39 16.84
N PRO A 47 1.32 -4.11 16.76
CA PRO A 47 -0.01 -3.49 16.69
C PRO A 47 -0.35 -2.72 17.97
N ARG A 48 0.14 -3.16 19.13
CA ARG A 48 -0.08 -2.50 20.42
C ARG A 48 0.55 -1.11 20.46
N GLN A 49 1.80 -1.01 19.99
CA GLN A 49 2.53 0.25 19.93
C GLN A 49 1.85 1.23 18.98
N VAL A 50 1.40 0.75 17.81
CA VAL A 50 0.68 1.59 16.84
C VAL A 50 -0.65 2.06 17.40
N LEU A 51 -1.42 1.19 18.05
CA LEU A 51 -2.69 1.57 18.68
C LEU A 51 -2.50 2.54 19.85
N SER A 52 -1.45 2.36 20.66
CA SER A 52 -1.11 3.27 21.77
C SER A 52 -0.66 4.67 21.32
N LEU A 53 -0.28 4.85 20.05
CA LEU A 53 -0.05 6.19 19.48
C LEU A 53 -1.36 6.96 19.25
N MET A 54 -2.49 6.27 19.12
CA MET A 54 -3.79 6.88 18.84
C MET A 54 -4.76 6.83 20.02
N ILE A 55 -4.66 5.82 20.89
CA ILE A 55 -5.57 5.57 22.00
C ILE A 55 -4.81 5.70 23.32
N THR A 56 -5.26 6.60 24.19
CA THR A 56 -4.68 6.82 25.53
C THR A 56 -5.06 5.71 26.52
N ASP A 57 -6.24 5.11 26.37
CA ASP A 57 -6.69 4.00 27.22
C ASP A 57 -6.13 2.66 26.75
N THR A 58 -5.21 2.12 27.56
CA THR A 58 -4.56 0.84 27.29
C THR A 58 -5.49 -0.38 27.29
N SER A 59 -6.63 -0.31 27.98
CA SER A 59 -7.62 -1.41 27.99
C SER A 59 -8.31 -1.52 26.63
N VAL A 60 -8.81 -0.40 26.13
CA VAL A 60 -9.43 -0.29 24.79
C VAL A 60 -8.42 -0.62 23.69
N ALA A 61 -7.17 -0.16 23.82
CA ALA A 61 -6.12 -0.49 22.87
C ALA A 61 -5.87 -2.01 22.81
N ASN A 62 -5.83 -2.71 23.96
CA ASN A 62 -5.58 -4.15 24.01
C ASN A 62 -6.74 -4.96 23.40
N GLU A 63 -7.98 -4.58 23.65
CA GLU A 63 -9.16 -5.21 23.03
C GLU A 63 -9.17 -5.02 21.51
N GLY A 64 -8.69 -3.87 21.04
CA GLY A 64 -8.60 -3.53 19.62
C GLY A 64 -7.53 -4.29 18.82
N ILE A 65 -6.53 -4.91 19.48
CA ILE A 65 -5.39 -5.55 18.80
C ILE A 65 -5.85 -6.64 17.82
N SER A 66 -6.77 -7.50 18.25
CA SER A 66 -7.24 -8.63 17.41
C SER A 66 -7.92 -8.12 16.14
N ASN A 67 -8.83 -7.17 16.30
CA ASN A 67 -9.55 -6.55 15.18
C ASN A 67 -8.59 -5.80 14.24
N PHE A 68 -7.60 -5.12 14.82
CA PHE A 68 -6.60 -4.36 14.05
C PHE A 68 -5.77 -5.28 13.15
N ARG A 69 -5.26 -6.40 13.68
CA ARG A 69 -4.54 -7.41 12.90
C ARG A 69 -5.41 -8.03 11.81
N MET A 70 -6.66 -8.36 12.14
CA MET A 70 -7.59 -8.95 11.17
C MET A 70 -7.82 -8.03 9.97
N ILE A 71 -8.08 -6.73 10.22
CA ILE A 71 -8.27 -5.75 9.14
C ILE A 71 -6.98 -5.53 8.35
N TYR A 72 -5.84 -5.31 9.03
CA TYR A 72 -4.58 -5.02 8.35
C TYR A 72 -3.97 -6.23 7.63
N SER A 73 -4.28 -7.46 8.02
CA SER A 73 -3.84 -8.66 7.30
C SER A 73 -4.39 -8.76 5.87
N SER A 74 -5.52 -8.10 5.57
CA SER A 74 -6.10 -8.06 4.23
C SER A 74 -5.35 -7.12 3.27
N PHE A 75 -4.49 -6.25 3.80
CA PHE A 75 -3.84 -5.16 3.06
C PHE A 75 -2.89 -5.64 1.94
N PRO A 76 -2.03 -6.65 2.15
CA PRO A 76 -1.20 -7.20 1.07
C PRO A 76 -2.02 -7.86 -0.04
N VAL A 77 -3.15 -8.50 0.30
CA VAL A 77 -4.05 -9.14 -0.66
C VAL A 77 -4.66 -8.11 -1.60
N LEU A 78 -5.12 -6.98 -1.05
CA LEU A 78 -5.60 -5.84 -1.82
C LEU A 78 -4.51 -5.26 -2.74
N GLY A 79 -3.28 -5.13 -2.24
CA GLY A 79 -2.13 -4.69 -3.04
C GLY A 79 -1.84 -5.62 -4.22
N ALA A 80 -1.85 -6.94 -3.99
CA ALA A 80 -1.65 -7.94 -5.02
C ALA A 80 -2.75 -7.91 -6.10
N TYR A 81 -4.02 -7.78 -5.69
CA TYR A 81 -5.15 -7.70 -6.62
C TYR A 81 -5.06 -6.49 -7.55
N ILE A 82 -4.70 -5.31 -7.03
CA ILE A 82 -4.56 -4.10 -7.83
C ILE A 82 -3.43 -4.25 -8.85
N ASN A 83 -2.29 -4.82 -8.43
CA ASN A 83 -1.15 -5.05 -9.32
C ASN A 83 -1.50 -6.04 -10.44
N PHE A 84 -2.26 -7.10 -10.16
CA PHE A 84 -2.72 -8.06 -11.17
C PHE A 84 -3.62 -7.40 -12.23
N LYS A 85 -4.46 -6.43 -11.85
CA LYS A 85 -5.33 -5.70 -12.79
C LYS A 85 -4.57 -4.73 -13.72
N ILE A 86 -3.34 -4.35 -13.35
CA ILE A 86 -2.54 -3.36 -14.08
C ILE A 86 -1.54 -4.03 -15.06
N ILE A 87 -1.18 -5.29 -14.83
CA ILE A 87 -0.29 -6.10 -15.69
C ILE A 87 -1.07 -6.65 -16.90
#